data_AF-K0SDI8-F1
#
_entry.id   AF-K0SDI8-F1
#
_cell.length_a   1.000
_cell.length_b   1.000
_cell.length_c   1.000
_cell.angle_alpha   90.00
_cell.angle_beta   90.00
_cell.angle_gamma   90.00
#
_symmetry.space_group_name_H-M   'P 1'
#
loop_
_entity.id
_entity.type
_entity.pdbx_description
1 polymer ?
#
loop_
_entity_poly.entity_id
_entity_poly.type
_entity_poly.pdbx_seq_one_letter_code
_entity_poly.pdbx_strand_id
1 'polypeptide(L)' 'NYELAAQHWMISVKMGYERSLDAIKQMFKDGRATKAQYAEALLGYRDAVEETKSPQREEAKKLGLAKRHGF' A
#
# COMPACT_ATOMS: atom_id res chain seq x y z
N ASN A 1 -5.56 7.81 -19.27
CA ASN A 1 -4.36 7.12 -18.74
C ASN A 1 -4.22 7.20 -17.23
N TYR A 2 -4.34 8.37 -16.59
CA TYR A 2 -4.20 8.47 -15.12
C TYR A 2 -5.32 7.76 -14.32
N GLU A 3 -6.55 7.77 -14.81
CA GLU A 3 -7.67 7.09 -14.15
C GLU A 3 -7.49 5.57 -14.11
N LEU A 4 -7.00 4.96 -15.20
CA LEU A 4 -6.72 3.52 -15.24
C LEU A 4 -5.57 3.14 -14.30
N ALA A 5 -4.51 3.96 -14.25
CA ALA A 5 -3.42 3.76 -13.30
C ALA A 5 -3.91 3.83 -11.84
N ALA A 6 -4.80 4.79 -11.54
CA ALA A 6 -5.41 4.93 -10.22
C ALA A 6 -6.22 3.69 -9.81
N GLN A 7 -6.98 3.10 -10.74
CA GLN A 7 -7.72 1.87 -10.48
C GLN A 7 -6.80 0.70 -10.18
N HIS A 8 -5.75 0.50 -10.98
CA HIS A 8 -4.77 -0.57 -10.72
C HIS A 8 -4.07 -0.39 -9.37
N TRP A 9 -3.68 0.83 -9.03
CA TRP A 9 -3.06 1.10 -7.73
C TRP A 9 -4.04 0.92 -6.58
N MET A 10 -5.32 1.23 -6.75
CA MET A 10 -6.34 1.02 -5.73
C MET A 10 -6.50 -0.46 -5.39
N ILE A 11 -6.50 -1.33 -6.40
CA ILE A 11 -6.56 -2.78 -6.19
C ILE A 11 -5.32 -3.26 -5.42
N SER A 12 -4.12 -2.86 -5.86
CA SER A 12 -2.87 -3.25 -5.19
C SER A 12 -2.77 -2.74 -3.75
N VAL A 13 -3.26 -1.52 -3.48
CA VAL A 13 -3.35 -0.97 -2.13
C VAL A 13 -4.24 -1.81 -1.22
N LYS A 14 -5.42 -2.23 -1.71
CA LYS A 14 -6.36 -3.09 -0.97
C LYS A 14 -5.81 -4.51 -0.75
N MET A 15 -4.67 -4.85 -1.35
CA MET A 15 -3.92 -6.08 -1.10
C MET A 15 -2.69 -5.85 -0.20
N GLY A 16 -2.54 -4.66 0.39
CA GLY A 16 -1.45 -4.33 1.31
C GLY A 16 -0.14 -3.92 0.63
N TYR A 17 -0.18 -3.46 -0.63
CA TYR A 17 1.03 -3.04 -1.33
C TYR A 17 1.37 -1.56 -1.11
N GLU A 18 2.38 -1.31 -0.27
CA GLU A 18 2.80 0.04 0.17
C GLU A 18 3.19 0.98 -0.98
N ARG A 19 3.89 0.48 -2.01
CA ARG A 19 4.30 1.34 -3.15
C ARG A 19 3.11 1.87 -3.95
N SER A 20 2.01 1.13 -4.00
CA SER A 20 0.78 1.63 -4.63
C SER A 20 0.12 2.73 -3.78
N LEU A 21 0.23 2.65 -2.45
CA LEU A 21 -0.26 3.70 -1.56
C LEU A 21 0.55 5.00 -1.77
N ASP A 22 1.87 4.89 -1.89
CA ASP A 22 2.74 6.02 -2.22
C ASP A 22 2.39 6.63 -3.59
N ALA A 23 2.09 5.80 -4.59
CA ALA A 23 1.69 6.27 -5.91
C ALA A 23 0.37 7.06 -5.88
N ILE A 24 -0.63 6.59 -5.13
CA ILE A 24 -1.89 7.32 -4.92
C ILE A 24 -1.66 8.62 -4.14
N LYS A 25 -0.77 8.60 -3.14
CA LYS A 25 -0.37 9.80 -2.38
C LYS A 25 0.28 10.85 -3.28
N GLN A 26 1.13 10.46 -4.23
CA GLN A 26 1.71 11.40 -5.20
C GLN A 26 0.64 11.98 -6.13
N MET A 27 -0.28 11.15 -6.65
CA MET A 27 -1.39 11.69 -7.44
C MET A 27 -2.28 12.65 -6.67
N PHE A 28 -2.50 12.41 -5.38
CA PHE A 28 -3.25 13.35 -4.54
C PHE A 28 -2.52 14.70 -4.42
N LYS A 29 -1.20 14.68 -4.21
CA LYS A 29 -0.38 15.91 -4.19
C LYS A 29 -0.37 16.65 -5.53
N ASP A 30 -0.37 15.92 -6.63
CA ASP A 30 -0.41 16.46 -7.99
C ASP A 30 -1.81 16.94 -8.42
N GLY A 31 -2.82 16.84 -7.53
CA GLY A 31 -4.21 17.22 -7.83
C GLY A 31 -4.93 16.26 -8.78
N ARG A 32 -4.36 15.07 -9.04
CA ARG A 32 -4.90 14.04 -9.94
C ARG A 32 -5.79 13.02 -9.24
N ALA A 33 -5.69 12.90 -7.92
CA ALA A 33 -6.56 12.08 -7.09
C ALA A 33 -7.35 12.95 -6.11
N THR A 34 -8.57 12.54 -5.81
CA THR A 34 -9.41 13.24 -4.83
C THR A 34 -9.02 12.85 -3.41
N LYS A 35 -9.37 13.71 -2.43
CA LYS A 35 -9.20 13.41 -1.01
C LYS A 35 -9.92 12.11 -0.60
N ALA A 36 -11.08 11.84 -1.20
CA ALA A 36 -11.86 10.62 -0.95
C ALA A 36 -11.11 9.37 -1.43
N GLN A 37 -10.53 9.40 -2.64
CA GLN A 37 -9.72 8.30 -3.17
C GLN A 37 -8.49 8.04 -2.30
N TYR A 38 -7.81 9.09 -1.84
CA TYR A 38 -6.66 8.91 -0.96
C TYR A 38 -7.06 8.34 0.42
N ALA A 39 -8.18 8.78 0.99
CA ALA A 39 -8.70 8.24 2.24
C ALA A 39 -9.13 6.77 2.10
N GLU A 40 -9.80 6.41 1.01
CA GLU A 40 -10.16 5.01 0.71
C GLU A 40 -8.91 4.13 0.57
N ALA A 41 -7.88 4.62 -0.10
CA ALA A 41 -6.61 3.90 -0.23
C ALA A 41 -5.95 3.65 1.13
N LEU A 42 -5.95 4.64 2.04
CA LEU A 42 -5.41 4.47 3.39
C LEU A 42 -6.18 3.43 4.20
N LEU A 43 -7.52 3.46 4.13
CA LEU A 43 -8.37 2.48 4.81
C LEU A 43 -8.16 1.08 4.26
N GLY A 44 -8.20 0.91 2.94
CA GLY A 44 -7.99 -0.38 2.29
C GLY A 44 -6.61 -0.98 2.58
N TYR A 45 -5.56 -0.15 2.62
CA TYR A 45 -4.24 -0.60 3.04
C TYR A 45 -4.20 -1.07 4.49
N ARG A 46 -4.79 -0.29 5.41
CA ARG A 46 -4.84 -0.66 6.83
C ARG A 46 -5.56 -1.98 7.03
N ASP A 47 -6.73 -2.13 6.42
CA ASP A 47 -7.55 -3.34 6.56
C ASP A 47 -6.81 -4.56 6.00
N ALA A 48 -6.14 -4.43 4.83
CA ALA A 48 -5.30 -5.48 4.28
C ALA A 48 -4.11 -5.86 5.18
N VAL A 49 -3.45 -4.86 5.80
CA VAL A 49 -2.38 -5.12 6.77
C VAL A 49 -2.92 -5.86 7.99
N GLU A 50 -4.06 -5.46 8.54
CA GLU A 50 -4.69 -6.13 9.69
C GLU A 50 -5.10 -7.59 9.36
N GLU A 51 -5.77 -7.82 8.23
CA GLU A 51 -6.19 -9.16 7.79
C GLU A 51 -4.99 -10.09 7.51
N THR A 52 -3.86 -9.50 7.07
CA THR A 52 -2.65 -10.26 6.77
C THR A 52 -1.71 -10.40 7.97
N LYS A 53 -2.10 -9.95 9.17
CA LYS A 53 -1.31 -10.24 10.37
C LYS A 53 -1.37 -11.72 10.70
N SER A 54 -0.20 -12.36 10.71
CA SER A 54 0.00 -13.63 11.40
C SER A 54 1.39 -13.66 12.02
N PRO A 55 1.57 -14.33 13.18
CA PRO A 55 2.88 -14.40 13.84
C PRO A 55 4.01 -14.86 12.90
N GLN A 56 3.73 -15.83 12.03
CA GLN A 56 4.67 -16.37 11.05
C GLN A 56 5.03 -15.33 9.96
N ARG A 57 4.06 -14.54 9.50
CA ARG A 57 4.31 -13.47 8.52
C ARG A 57 5.10 -12.31 9.13
N GLU A 58 4.83 -11.96 10.38
CA GLU A 58 5.61 -10.96 11.12
C GLU A 58 7.06 -11.39 11.35
N GLU A 59 7.27 -12.65 11.73
CA GLU A 59 8.61 -13.23 11.90
C GLU A 59 9.36 -13.30 10.56
N ALA A 60 8.71 -13.77 9.49
CA ALA A 60 9.28 -13.76 8.15
C ALA A 60 9.62 -12.34 7.65
N LYS A 61 8.78 -11.35 7.94
CA LYS A 61 9.05 -9.93 7.61
C LYS A 61 10.26 -9.41 8.36
N LYS A 62 10.39 -9.70 9.66
CA LYS A 62 11.59 -9.36 10.47
C LYS A 62 12.85 -10.04 9.92
N LEU A 63 12.78 -11.32 9.59
CA LEU A 63 13.89 -12.07 8.99
C LEU A 63 14.26 -11.54 7.59
N GLY A 64 13.27 -11.18 6.77
CA GLY A 64 13.48 -10.60 5.45
C GLY A 64 14.08 -9.19 5.51
N LEU A 65 13.65 -8.36 6.47
CA LEU A 65 14.25 -7.05 6.75
C LEU A 65 15.69 -7.20 7.26
N ALA A 66 15.96 -8.16 8.15
CA ALA A 66 17.31 -8.46 8.61
C ALA A 66 18.23 -8.89 7.44
N LYS A 67 17.73 -9.68 6.49
CA LYS A 67 18.48 -10.04 5.26
C LYS A 67 18.65 -8.89 4.27
N ARG A 68 17.71 -7.94 4.24
CA ARG A 68 17.81 -6.72 3.41
C ARG A 68 18.77 -5.68 4.05
N HIS A 69 19.08 -5.83 5.34
CA HIS A 69 19.91 -4.94 6.14
C HIS A 69 21.15 -5.61 6.81
N GLY A 70 21.63 -6.76 6.32
CA GLY A 70 22.90 -7.36 6.78
C GLY A 70 23.46 -8.30 5.71
N PHE A 71 24.73 -8.24 5.30
CA PHE A 71 25.97 -7.92 6.00
C PHE A 71 26.75 -6.75 5.39
#